data_AF-A0A3M4B5X7-F1
#
_entry.id   AF-A0A3M4B5X7-F1
#
_cell.length_a   1.000
_cell.length_b   1.000
_cell.length_c   1.000
_cell.angle_alpha   90.00
_cell.angle_beta   90.00
_cell.angle_gamma   90.00
#
_symmetry.space_group_name_H-M   'P 1'
#
loop_
_entity.id
_entity.type
_entity.pdbx_description
1 polymer ?
#
loop_
_entity_poly.entity_id
_entity_poly.type
_entity_poly.pdbx_seq_one_letter_code
_entity_poly.pdbx_strand_id
1 'polypeptide(L)' 'MRRNKWIGGFFLSISLFSMILAVSLLLAMIIAAVISLALRTDSPWVYNWIGFPLTFVFAAYWIFTRWTYVKSYISGNGGM' A
#
# COMPACT_ATOMS: atom_id res chain seq x y z
N MET A 1 14.91 19.34 -21.41
CA MET A 1 13.71 18.48 -21.46
C MET A 1 13.83 17.14 -20.73
N ARG A 2 15.01 16.49 -20.61
CA ARG A 2 15.17 15.21 -19.85
C ARG A 2 14.91 15.31 -18.33
N ARG A 3 15.29 16.42 -17.68
CA ARG A 3 15.18 16.60 -16.21
C ARG A 3 13.72 16.61 -15.69
N ASN A 4 12.79 17.15 -16.46
CA ASN A 4 11.37 17.21 -16.07
C ASN A 4 10.70 15.83 -16.09
N LYS A 5 11.18 14.89 -16.92
CA LYS A 5 10.67 13.51 -16.96
C LYS A 5 11.04 12.72 -15.69
N TRP A 6 12.24 12.94 -15.16
CA TRP A 6 12.69 12.31 -13.91
C TRP A 6 11.88 12.81 -12.70
N ILE A 7 11.65 14.12 -12.64
CA ILE A 7 10.85 14.74 -11.58
C ILE A 7 9.39 14.24 -11.65
N GLY A 8 8.80 14.23 -12.85
CA GLY A 8 7.44 13.70 -13.05
C GLY A 8 7.31 12.22 -12.68
N GLY A 9 8.29 11.39 -13.05
CA GLY A 9 8.34 9.97 -12.68
C GLY A 9 8.44 9.76 -11.16
N PHE A 10 9.25 10.56 -10.48
CA PHE A 10 9.41 10.51 -9.03
C PHE A 10 8.09 10.83 -8.30
N PHE A 11 7.40 11.90 -8.68
CA PHE A 11 6.09 12.24 -8.10
C PHE A 11 5.03 11.17 -8.36
N LEU A 12 5.06 10.54 -9.54
CA LEU A 12 4.12 9.47 -9.88
C LEU A 12 4.38 8.21 -9.04
N SER A 13 5.64 7.82 -8.83
CA SER A 13 6.00 6.71 -7.95
C SER A 13 5.58 6.96 -6.50
N ILE A 14 5.79 8.17 -5.98
CA ILE A 14 5.33 8.55 -4.63
C ILE A 14 3.81 8.50 -4.53
N SER A 15 3.10 9.01 -5.54
CA SER A 15 1.63 9.01 -5.55
C SER A 15 1.08 7.59 -5.52
N LEU A 16 1.62 6.69 -6.36
CA LEU A 16 1.22 5.28 -6.39
C LEU A 16 1.54 4.57 -5.06
N PHE A 17 2.72 4.82 -4.50
CA PHE A 17 3.10 4.25 -3.21
C PHE A 17 2.19 4.74 -2.08
N SER A 18 1.86 6.04 -2.06
CA SER A 18 0.93 6.64 -1.11
C SER A 18 -0.46 6.02 -1.23
N MET A 19 -0.96 5.79 -2.45
CA MET A 19 -2.24 5.12 -2.67
C MET A 19 -2.25 3.68 -2.14
N ILE A 20 -1.19 2.91 -2.38
CA ILE A 20 -1.06 1.54 -1.87
C ILE A 20 -1.03 1.54 -0.34
N LEU A 21 -0.26 2.45 0.27
CA LEU A 21 -0.19 2.59 1.72
C LEU A 21 -1.55 2.97 2.30
N ALA A 22 -2.26 3.92 1.71
CA ALA A 22 -3.57 4.36 2.19
C ALA A 22 -4.59 3.23 2.18
N VAL A 23 -4.66 2.46 1.09
CA VAL A 23 -5.55 1.29 0.98
C VAL A 23 -5.17 0.21 2.00
N SER A 24 -3.87 -0.05 2.16
CA SER A 24 -3.35 -1.03 3.11
C SER A 24 -3.65 -0.65 4.56
N LEU A 25 -3.52 0.64 4.89
CA LEU A 25 -3.83 1.18 6.20
C LEU A 25 -5.32 1.06 6.51
N LEU A 26 -6.17 1.38 5.53
CA LEU A 26 -7.62 1.28 5.69
C LEU A 26 -8.04 -0.17 5.95
N LEU A 27 -7.48 -1.12 5.20
CA LEU A 27 -7.74 -2.55 5.41
C LEU A 27 -7.26 -3.02 6.79
N ALA A 28 -6.08 -2.59 7.22
CA ALA A 28 -5.54 -2.95 8.53
C ALA A 28 -6.33 -2.32 9.69
N MET A 29 -6.85 -1.10 9.51
CA MET A 29 -7.76 -0.46 10.48
C MET A 29 -9.07 -1.22 10.60
N ILE A 30 -9.65 -1.71 9.50
CA ILE A 30 -10.85 -2.57 9.55
C ILE A 30 -10.56 -3.83 10.37
N ILE A 31 -9.44 -4.50 10.12
CA ILE A 31 -9.06 -5.72 10.86
C ILE A 31 -8.85 -5.41 12.34
N ALA A 32 -8.12 -4.33 12.65
CA ALA A 32 -7.90 -3.90 14.03
C ALA A 32 -9.23 -3.59 14.74
N ALA A 33 -10.17 -2.91 14.08
CA ALA A 33 -11.49 -2.62 14.62
C ALA A 33 -12.30 -3.90 14.89
N VAL A 34 -12.26 -4.88 13.98
CA VAL A 34 -12.91 -6.18 14.18
C VAL A 34 -12.32 -6.93 15.38
N ILE A 35 -10.99 -6.91 15.54
CA ILE A 35 -10.31 -7.55 16.68
C ILE A 35 -10.64 -6.83 17.99
N SER A 36 -10.60 -5.50 18.00
CA SER A 36 -11.01 -4.68 19.14
C SER A 36 -12.44 -4.98 19.57
N LEU A 37 -13.36 -5.14 18.61
CA LEU A 37 -14.74 -5.52 18.89
C LEU A 37 -14.83 -6.94 19.48
N ALA A 38 -14.09 -7.90 18.92
CA ALA A 38 -14.07 -9.29 19.41
C ALA A 38 -13.51 -9.40 20.83
N LEU A 39 -12.49 -8.60 21.16
CA LEU A 39 -11.86 -8.54 22.47
C LEU A 39 -12.57 -7.57 23.43
N ARG A 40 -13.59 -6.85 22.97
CA ARG A 40 -14.29 -5.78 23.70
C ARG A 40 -13.31 -4.77 24.32
N THR A 41 -12.33 -4.34 23.54
CA THR A 41 -11.29 -3.41 24.00
C THR A 41 -11.09 -2.27 23.02
N ASP A 42 -11.10 -1.05 23.55
CA ASP A 42 -10.80 0.18 22.80
C ASP A 42 -9.31 0.55 22.90
N SER A 43 -8.48 -0.37 23.39
CA SER A 43 -7.12 -0.03 23.72
C SER A 43 -6.25 0.13 22.46
N PRO A 44 -5.41 1.20 22.37
CA PRO A 44 -4.57 1.48 21.21
C PRO A 44 -3.58 0.36 20.85
N TRP A 45 -3.31 -0.56 21.78
CA TRP A 45 -2.37 -1.66 21.57
C TRP A 45 -2.81 -2.57 20.41
N VAL A 46 -4.12 -2.73 20.16
CA VAL A 46 -4.62 -3.58 19.06
C VAL A 46 -4.14 -3.02 17.72
N TYR A 47 -4.28 -1.71 17.51
CA TYR A 47 -3.74 -1.09 16.30
C TYR A 47 -2.21 -1.14 16.28
N ASN A 48 -1.54 -0.78 17.37
CA ASN A 48 -0.08 -0.70 17.39
C ASN A 48 0.61 -2.05 17.12
N TRP A 49 0.06 -3.15 17.64
CA TRP A 49 0.66 -4.48 17.51
C TRP A 49 0.12 -5.30 16.34
N ILE A 50 -1.08 -4.99 15.86
CA ILE A 50 -1.73 -5.77 14.81
C ILE A 50 -1.93 -4.91 13.57
N GLY A 51 -2.70 -3.83 13.66
CA GLY A 51 -3.03 -2.97 12.52
C GLY A 51 -1.81 -2.32 11.84
N PHE A 52 -0.89 -1.75 12.61
CA PHE A 52 0.28 -1.08 12.08
C PHE A 52 1.22 -2.06 11.33
N PRO A 53 1.63 -3.22 11.90
CA PRO A 53 2.38 -4.23 11.14
C PRO A 53 1.63 -4.75 9.90
N LEU A 54 0.32 -5.01 10.02
CA LEU A 54 -0.51 -5.48 8.90
C LEU A 54 -0.54 -4.50 7.73
N THR A 55 -0.49 -3.19 8.00
CA THR A 55 -0.41 -2.17 6.95
C THR A 55 0.81 -2.38 6.05
N PHE A 56 1.98 -2.68 6.63
CA PHE A 56 3.19 -2.96 5.86
C PHE A 56 3.14 -4.30 5.15
N VAL A 57 2.56 -5.33 5.79
CA VAL A 57 2.38 -6.65 5.18
C VAL A 57 1.49 -6.54 3.93
N PHE A 58 0.36 -5.83 4.02
CA PHE A 58 -0.51 -5.60 2.88
C PHE A 58 0.17 -4.76 1.80
N ALA A 59 0.84 -3.68 2.16
CA ALA A 59 1.54 -2.84 1.19
C ALA A 59 2.61 -3.66 0.44
N ALA A 60 3.40 -4.46 1.15
CA ALA A 60 4.38 -5.37 0.55
C ALA A 60 3.69 -6.40 -0.36
N TYR A 61 2.63 -7.05 0.11
CA TYR A 61 1.87 -8.01 -0.67
C TYR A 61 1.36 -7.41 -1.98
N TRP A 62 0.77 -6.21 -1.94
CA TRP A 62 0.28 -5.49 -3.11
C TRP A 62 1.41 -5.14 -4.09
N ILE A 63 2.55 -4.68 -3.57
CA ILE A 63 3.73 -4.37 -4.39
C ILE A 63 4.21 -5.65 -5.09
N PHE A 64 4.34 -6.77 -4.38
CA PHE A 64 4.81 -8.04 -4.96
C PHE A 64 3.81 -8.63 -5.97
N THR A 65 2.51 -8.68 -5.66
CA THR A 65 1.51 -9.24 -6.57
C THR A 65 1.28 -8.37 -7.81
N ARG A 66 1.39 -7.05 -7.69
CA ARG A 66 1.28 -6.12 -8.84
C ARG A 66 2.61 -5.86 -9.53
N TRP A 67 3.71 -6.43 -9.06
CA TRP A 67 5.04 -6.23 -9.65
C TRP A 67 5.11 -6.66 -11.12
N THR A 68 4.42 -7.75 -11.48
CA THR A 68 4.30 -8.22 -12.88
C THR A 68 3.56 -7.23 -13.76
N TYR A 69 2.45 -6.66 -13.27
CA TYR A 69 1.71 -5.60 -13.96
C TYR A 69 2.55 -4.32 -14.11
N VAL A 70 3.25 -3.91 -13.05
CA VAL A 70 4.13 -2.74 -13.07
C VAL A 70 5.27 -2.94 -14.07
N LYS A 71 5.90 -4.11 -14.11
CA LYS A 71 6.92 -4.45 -15.11
C LYS A 71 6.37 -4.36 -16.53
N SER A 72 5.20 -4.94 -16.80
CA SER A 72 4.57 -4.93 -18.13
C SER A 72 4.24 -3.50 -18.60
N TYR A 73 3.76 -2.66 -17.69
CA TYR A 73 3.49 -1.25 -17.95
C TYR A 73 4.77 -0.44 -18.23
N ILE A 74 5.84 -0.66 -17.46
CA ILE A 74 7.13 0.03 -17.63
C ILE A 74 7.87 -0.45 -18.88
N SER A 75 7.80 -1.73 -19.22
CA SER A 75 8.47 -2.30 -20.39
C SER A 75 7.80 -1.92 -21.71
N GLY A 76 6.72 -1.13 -21.69
CA GLY A 76 6.01 -0.69 -22.89
C GLY A 76 5.30 -1.81 -23.64
N ASN A 77 5.11 -2.98 -23.01
CA ASN A 77 4.50 -4.16 -23.64
C ASN A 77 3.00 -4.29 -23.31
N GLY A 78 2.40 -3.24 -22.76
CA GLY A 78 0.95 -3.09 -22.65
C GLY A 78 0.37 -2.60 -23.97
N GLY A 79 0.22 -3.50 -24.95
CA GLY A 79 -0.55 -3.20 -26.17
C GLY A 79 -0.03 -3.81 -27.47
N MET A 80 0.05 -5.14 -27.53
CA MET A 80 -0.47 -5.91 -28.66
C MET A 80 -1.43 -6.95 -28.10
#